data_AF-A0A0L8IBJ1-F1
#
_entry.id   AF-A0A0L8IBJ1-F1
#
_cell.length_a   1.000
_cell.length_b   1.000
_cell.length_c   1.000
_cell.angle_alpha   90.00
_cell.angle_beta   90.00
_cell.angle_gamma   90.00
#
_symmetry.space_group_name_H-M   'P 1'
#
loop_
_entity.id
_entity.type
_entity.pdbx_description
1 polymer ?
#
loop_
_entity_poly.entity_id
_entity_poly.type
_entity_poly.pdbx_seq_one_letter_code
_entity_poly.pdbx_strand_id
1 'polypeptide(L)'
;MACSSTRRRYRGVPSSLLSSSMQIFLTNLENDGRSLQLLPVDLREKCLNYMSLRGLLSDQNLKNVIHNNLKKLDLSTSSVTEAGLVNLDHCSKLLNLNLNSYHQEIRFSSLYH
;
A
#
# COMPACT_ATOMS: atom_id res chain seq x y z
N MET A 1 23.33 -9.17 8.24
CA MET A 1 22.54 -8.27 9.09
C MET A 1 21.15 -8.23 8.50
N ALA A 2 20.28 -9.14 8.91
CA ALA A 2 18.97 -9.35 8.30
C ALA A 2 17.96 -9.70 9.40
N CYS A 3 16.69 -9.44 9.12
CA CYS A 3 15.51 -9.70 9.95
C CYS A 3 15.23 -8.59 10.97
N SER A 4 14.10 -7.89 10.93
CA SER A 4 12.77 -8.50 10.94
C SER A 4 11.68 -7.48 10.58
N SER A 5 11.12 -7.58 9.38
CA SER A 5 9.87 -6.87 9.05
C SER A 5 8.70 -7.74 9.53
N THR A 6 8.30 -7.53 10.77
CA THR A 6 7.10 -8.14 11.35
C THR A 6 5.88 -7.70 10.55
N ARG A 7 5.47 -8.50 9.55
CA ARG A 7 4.18 -8.33 8.85
C ARG A 7 3.07 -8.56 9.87
N ARG A 8 2.62 -7.49 10.53
CA ARG A 8 1.47 -7.52 11.43
C ARG A 8 0.22 -7.79 10.59
N ARG A 9 -0.29 -9.02 10.70
CA ARG A 9 -1.61 -9.42 10.22
C ARG A 9 -2.66 -8.71 11.07
N TYR A 10 -3.33 -7.70 10.51
CA TYR A 10 -4.55 -7.17 11.11
C TYR A 10 -5.80 -7.90 10.59
N ARG A 11 -6.81 -7.92 11.45
CA ARG A 11 -7.91 -8.89 11.60
C ARG A 11 -8.84 -9.06 10.39
N GLY A 12 -8.97 -10.32 9.98
CA GLY A 12 -10.20 -11.07 9.68
C GLY A 12 -11.40 -10.34 9.07
N VAL A 13 -11.43 -10.32 7.74
CA VAL A 13 -12.68 -10.41 6.95
C VAL A 13 -12.59 -11.77 6.23
N PRO A 14 -13.64 -12.60 6.14
CA PRO A 14 -13.57 -13.82 5.35
C PRO A 14 -13.16 -13.44 3.93
N SER A 15 -11.99 -13.91 3.51
CA SER A 15 -11.44 -13.57 2.22
C SER A 15 -12.35 -14.17 1.16
N SER A 16 -13.18 -13.33 0.52
CA SER A 16 -13.87 -13.71 -0.71
C SER A 16 -12.85 -14.29 -1.68
N LEU A 17 -13.27 -15.18 -2.57
CA LEU A 17 -12.39 -15.74 -3.61
C LEU A 17 -11.60 -14.63 -4.31
N LEU A 18 -12.26 -13.49 -4.59
CA LEU A 18 -11.62 -12.31 -5.16
C LEU A 18 -10.45 -11.79 -4.32
N SER A 19 -10.61 -11.65 -3.01
CA SER A 19 -9.55 -11.14 -2.14
C SER A 19 -8.37 -12.10 -2.02
N SER A 20 -8.60 -13.42 -1.98
CA SER A 20 -7.53 -14.43 -1.97
C SER A 20 -6.82 -14.50 -3.33
N SER A 21 -7.58 -14.48 -4.43
CA SER A 21 -7.03 -14.43 -5.78
C SER A 21 -6.20 -13.17 -6.00
N MET A 22 -6.67 -12.01 -5.56
CA MET A 22 -5.92 -10.75 -5.63
C MET A 22 -4.65 -10.81 -4.76
N GLN A 23 -4.71 -11.41 -3.57
CA GLN A 23 -3.52 -11.58 -2.74
C GLN A 23 -2.45 -12.41 -3.46
N ILE A 24 -2.83 -13.57 -4.00
CA ILE A 24 -1.91 -14.49 -4.70
C ILE A 24 -1.38 -13.83 -5.98
N PHE A 25 -2.24 -13.17 -6.75
CA PHE A 25 -1.87 -12.45 -7.95
C PHE A 25 -0.83 -11.35 -7.66
N LEU A 26 -1.09 -10.51 -6.64
CA LEU A 26 -0.19 -9.42 -6.27
C LEU A 26 1.14 -9.91 -5.67
N THR A 27 1.14 -11.00 -4.90
CA THR A 27 2.40 -11.58 -4.41
C THR A 27 3.25 -12.17 -5.52
N ASN A 28 2.63 -12.70 -6.58
CA ASN A 28 3.36 -13.16 -7.77
C ASN A 28 3.89 -11.98 -8.59
N LEU A 29 3.14 -10.87 -8.64
CA LEU A 29 3.54 -9.64 -9.34
C LEU A 29 4.62 -8.83 -8.62
N GLU A 30 4.76 -8.96 -7.31
CA GLU A 30 5.85 -8.34 -6.54
C GLU A 30 7.23 -8.74 -7.11
N ASN A 31 7.33 -9.91 -7.77
CA ASN A 31 8.53 -10.40 -8.44
C ASN A 31 8.78 -9.77 -9.83
N ASP A 32 7.76 -9.19 -10.48
CA ASP A 32 7.87 -8.60 -11.83
C ASP A 32 6.96 -7.35 -11.96
N GLY A 33 7.23 -6.33 -11.13
CA GLY A 33 6.39 -5.13 -11.02
C GLY A 33 6.10 -4.37 -12.33
N ARG A 34 6.77 -4.71 -13.44
CA ARG A 34 6.47 -4.22 -14.80
C ARG A 34 5.13 -4.70 -15.32
N SER A 35 4.72 -5.91 -14.94
CA SER A 35 3.47 -6.52 -15.37
C SER A 35 2.23 -5.75 -14.87
N LEU A 36 2.35 -5.00 -13.76
CA LEU A 36 1.28 -4.12 -13.27
C LEU A 36 1.04 -2.91 -14.18
N GLN A 37 2.08 -2.40 -14.84
CA GLN A 37 1.97 -1.25 -15.74
C GLN A 37 1.24 -1.60 -17.04
N LEU A 38 1.27 -2.88 -17.44
CA LEU A 38 0.56 -3.41 -18.60
C LEU A 38 -0.95 -3.56 -18.38
N LEU A 39 -1.41 -3.46 -17.12
CA LEU A 39 -2.83 -3.59 -16.82
C LEU A 39 -3.62 -2.33 -17.24
N PRO A 40 -4.87 -2.51 -17.72
CA PRO A 40 -5.81 -1.41 -17.89
C PRO A 40 -5.91 -0.55 -16.63
N VAL A 41 -6.12 0.76 -16.79
CA VAL A 41 -6.17 1.72 -15.68
C VAL A 41 -7.19 1.31 -14.62
N ASP A 42 -8.36 0.84 -15.02
CA ASP A 42 -9.43 0.41 -14.11
C ASP A 42 -9.01 -0.76 -13.20
N LEU A 43 -8.20 -1.69 -13.73
CA LEU A 43 -7.68 -2.82 -12.95
C LEU A 43 -6.54 -2.38 -12.05
N ARG A 44 -5.66 -1.48 -12.53
CA ARG A 44 -4.62 -0.88 -11.69
C ARG A 44 -5.21 -0.14 -10.50
N GLU A 45 -6.30 0.60 -10.68
CA GLU A 45 -6.97 1.31 -9.60
C GLU A 45 -7.54 0.34 -8.55
N LYS A 46 -8.13 -0.78 -8.97
CA LYS A 46 -8.56 -1.85 -8.05
C LYS A 46 -7.40 -2.48 -7.29
N CYS A 47 -6.29 -2.77 -7.98
CA CYS A 47 -5.07 -3.29 -7.35
C CYS A 47 -4.51 -2.29 -6.34
N LEU A 48 -4.41 -1.02 -6.71
CA LEU A 48 -3.93 0.06 -5.84
C LEU A 48 -4.79 0.19 -4.58
N ASN A 49 -6.11 0.21 -4.72
CA ASN A 49 -7.04 0.26 -3.59
C ASN A 49 -6.89 -0.96 -2.68
N TYR A 50 -6.76 -2.15 -3.25
CA TYR A 50 -6.53 -3.36 -2.47
C TYR A 50 -5.18 -3.33 -1.73
N MET A 51 -4.11 -2.94 -2.40
CA MET A 51 -2.77 -2.85 -1.81
C MET A 51 -2.70 -1.80 -0.71
N SER A 52 -3.37 -0.66 -0.92
CA SER A 52 -3.55 0.40 0.07
C SER A 52 -4.32 -0.10 1.29
N LEU A 53 -5.45 -0.77 1.13
CA LEU A 53 -6.21 -1.30 2.28
C LEU A 53 -5.45 -2.38 3.07
N ARG A 54 -4.52 -3.08 2.43
CA ARG A 54 -3.80 -4.22 3.02
C ARG A 54 -2.40 -3.88 3.51
N GLY A 55 -1.94 -2.64 3.39
CA GLY A 55 -0.59 -2.23 3.77
C GLY A 55 0.49 -2.91 2.94
N LEU A 56 0.19 -3.20 1.67
CA LEU A 56 1.12 -3.85 0.74
C LEU A 56 1.91 -2.85 -0.09
N LEU A 57 1.68 -1.54 0.08
CA LEU A 57 2.43 -0.50 -0.63
C LEU A 57 3.78 -0.25 0.06
N SER A 58 4.82 -0.15 -0.77
CA SER A 58 6.20 0.14 -0.39
C SER A 58 6.87 0.98 -1.48
N ASP A 59 8.02 1.57 -1.18
CA ASP A 59 8.79 2.40 -2.12
C ASP A 59 9.08 1.69 -3.45
N GLN A 60 9.28 0.36 -3.41
CA GLN A 60 9.61 -0.43 -4.60
C GLN A 60 8.42 -0.65 -5.53
N ASN A 61 7.22 -0.82 -4.98
CA ASN A 61 6.04 -1.18 -5.76
C ASN A 61 5.12 0.01 -6.07
N LEU A 62 5.20 1.11 -5.32
CA LEU A 62 4.35 2.29 -5.49
C LEU A 62 4.40 2.82 -6.92
N LYS A 63 5.61 3.00 -7.47
CA LYS A 63 5.84 3.48 -8.85
C LYS A 63 5.17 2.62 -9.94
N ASN A 64 4.89 1.35 -9.65
CA ASN A 64 4.32 0.42 -10.63
C ASN A 64 2.78 0.44 -10.64
N VAL A 65 2.16 0.92 -9.56
CA VAL A 65 0.70 0.92 -9.39
C VAL A 65 0.09 2.31 -9.53
N ILE A 66 0.85 3.35 -9.26
CA ILE A 66 0.40 4.73 -9.46
C ILE A 66 0.27 5.05 -10.95
N HIS A 67 -0.60 6.00 -11.25
CA HIS A 67 -0.84 6.46 -12.62
C HIS A 67 -1.27 7.93 -12.60
N ASN A 68 -1.07 8.62 -13.73
CA ASN A 68 -1.33 10.06 -13.87
C ASN A 68 -2.75 10.48 -13.44
N ASN A 69 -3.76 9.69 -13.82
CA ASN A 69 -5.17 10.05 -13.60
C ASN A 69 -5.67 9.81 -12.16
N LEU A 70 -4.80 9.35 -11.25
CA LEU A 70 -5.18 9.05 -9.88
C LEU A 70 -5.63 10.32 -9.15
N LYS A 71 -6.85 10.31 -8.60
CA LYS A 71 -7.40 11.45 -7.85
C LYS A 71 -7.25 11.33 -6.35
N LYS A 72 -7.25 10.10 -5.83
CA LYS A 72 -7.18 9.80 -4.40
C LYS A 72 -6.17 8.70 -4.16
N LEU A 73 -5.30 8.89 -3.18
CA LEU A 73 -4.32 7.89 -2.76
C LEU A 73 -4.30 7.81 -1.24
N ASP A 74 -4.41 6.59 -0.72
CA ASP A 74 -4.29 6.32 0.70
C ASP A 74 -3.02 5.48 0.97
N LEU A 75 -2.11 6.02 1.78
CA LEU A 75 -0.85 5.40 2.19
C LEU A 75 -0.81 5.13 3.70
N SER A 76 -1.93 5.27 4.41
CA SER A 76 -1.98 5.23 5.88
C SER A 76 -1.59 3.89 6.51
N THR A 77 -1.77 2.77 5.80
CA THR A 77 -1.29 1.43 6.18
C THR A 77 0.09 1.06 5.62
N SER A 78 0.68 1.91 4.78
CA SER A 78 1.79 1.53 3.92
C SER A 78 3.14 1.61 4.65
N SER A 79 4.16 0.96 4.09
CA SER A 79 5.55 1.17 4.49
C SER A 79 6.29 2.09 3.52
N VAL A 80 5.57 2.99 2.85
CA VAL A 80 6.15 4.00 1.95
C VAL A 80 6.86 5.06 2.79
N THR A 81 8.11 5.35 2.43
CA THR A 81 8.93 6.40 3.04
C THR A 81 8.94 7.66 2.17
N GLU A 82 9.60 8.71 2.64
CA GLU A 82 9.85 9.93 1.87
C GLU A 82 10.49 9.65 0.50
N ALA A 83 11.37 8.65 0.41
CA ALA A 83 12.01 8.26 -0.85
C ALA A 83 10.98 7.69 -1.85
N GLY A 84 9.96 6.98 -1.36
CA GLY A 84 8.87 6.48 -2.19
C GLY A 84 7.91 7.58 -2.64
N LEU A 85 7.66 8.58 -1.79
CA LEU A 85 6.76 9.70 -2.10
C LEU A 85 7.22 10.53 -3.30
N VAL A 86 8.53 10.56 -3.60
CA VAL A 86 9.06 11.21 -4.81
C VAL A 86 8.37 10.70 -6.07
N ASN A 87 7.97 9.42 -6.13
CA ASN A 87 7.31 8.85 -7.30
C ASN A 87 5.91 9.47 -7.56
N LEU A 88 5.32 10.18 -6.59
CA LEU A 88 4.03 10.84 -6.75
C LEU A 88 4.08 12.07 -7.67
N ASP A 89 5.27 12.52 -8.11
CA ASP A 89 5.39 13.62 -9.08
C ASP A 89 4.57 13.36 -10.36
N HIS A 90 4.42 12.09 -10.74
CA HIS A 90 3.76 11.67 -11.96
C HIS A 90 2.23 11.74 -11.85
N CYS A 91 1.69 11.90 -10.64
CA CYS A 91 0.25 11.93 -10.36
C CYS A 91 -0.33 13.34 -10.44
N SER A 92 -0.30 13.94 -11.63
CA SER A 92 -0.73 15.33 -11.88
C SER A 92 -2.19 15.64 -11.49
N LYS A 93 -3.05 14.62 -11.36
CA LYS A 93 -4.48 14.78 -11.01
C LYS A 93 -4.80 14.42 -9.57
N LEU A 94 -3.79 14.19 -8.72
CA LEU A 94 -4.00 13.81 -7.33
C LEU A 94 -4.58 14.99 -6.53
N LEU A 95 -5.76 14.78 -5.93
CA LEU A 95 -6.48 15.78 -5.15
C LEU A 95 -6.48 15.46 -3.65
N ASN A 96 -6.43 14.17 -3.30
CA ASN A 96 -6.48 13.70 -1.92
C ASN A 96 -5.35 12.69 -1.68
N LEU A 97 -4.49 13.00 -0.71
CA LEU A 97 -3.43 12.10 -0.25
C LEU A 97 -3.56 11.90 1.27
N ASN A 98 -3.71 10.64 1.71
CA ASN A 98 -3.73 10.28 3.12
C ASN A 98 -2.40 9.65 3.52
N LEU A 99 -1.64 10.33 4.39
CA LEU A 99 -0.36 9.86 4.95
C LEU A 99 -0.45 9.53 6.45
N ASN A 100 -1.65 9.57 7.04
CA ASN A 100 -1.80 9.36 8.47
C ASN A 100 -1.31 7.95 8.84
N SER A 101 -0.32 7.82 9.71
CA SER A 101 0.02 6.51 10.25
C SER A 101 -0.93 6.19 11.40
N TYR A 102 -1.59 5.03 11.40
CA TYR A 102 -2.33 4.55 12.59
C TYR A 102 -1.40 4.05 13.70
N HIS A 103 -0.20 4.61 13.80
CA HIS A 103 0.67 4.38 14.93
C HIS A 103 0.02 5.06 16.12
N GLN A 104 -0.92 4.36 16.77
CA GLN A 104 -1.27 4.61 18.15
C GLN A 104 0.05 4.51 18.89
N GLU A 105 0.66 5.66 19.19
CA GLU A 105 1.47 5.77 20.39
C GLU A 105 0.59 5.20 21.50
N ILE A 106 0.85 3.96 21.89
CA ILE A 106 0.53 3.51 23.23
C ILE A 106 1.40 4.42 24.09
N ARG A 107 0.89 5.61 24.43
CA ARG A 107 1.42 6.38 25.53
C ARG A 107 1.23 5.48 26.73
N PHE A 108 2.31 4.86 27.17
CA PHE A 108 2.40 4.37 28.53
C PHE A 108 2.31 5.63 29.40
N SER A 109 1.09 6.08 29.67
CA SER A 109 0.84 7.07 30.71
C SER A 109 1.30 6.43 32.00
N SER A 110 2.48 6.86 32.45
CA SER A 110 2.94 6.90 33.83
C SER A 110 2.71 5.62 34.64
N LEU A 111 3.68 4.73 34.60
CA LEU A 111 3.95 3.75 35.64
C LEU A 111 4.60 4.49 36.84
N TYR A 112 3.84 5.36 37.50
CA TYR A 112 4.20 5.98 38.78
C TYR A 112 2.91 6.35 39.52
N HIS A 113 2.31 5.38 40.21
CA HIS A 113 1.82 5.58 41.56
C HIS A 113 1.73 4.26 42.33
#